data_AF-A0A803W1P1-F1
#
_entry.id   AF-A0A803W1P1-F1
#
_cell.length_a   1.000
_cell.length_b   1.000
_cell.length_c   1.000
_cell.angle_alpha   90.00
_cell.angle_beta   90.00
_cell.angle_gamma   90.00
#
_symmetry.space_group_name_H-M   'P 1'
#
loop_
_entity.id
_entity.type
_entity.pdbx_description
1 polymer ?
#
loop_
_entity_poly.entity_id
_entity_poly.type
_entity_poly.pdbx_seq_one_letter_code
_entity_poly.pdbx_strand_id
1 'polypeptide(L)'
;MNKQSAAAALLRDCERALDALLPKAKAEAGPGQAEQREFRRCQALLPEELRSLLEEAKEMKWPFVPERWQYKQDLGPEDKTNLQDMISTRLPDLLAYLKASILAGECGTAAAVVFLLDRFLYWIDASGRLLRIAEGLHRLPPPPPPPQGLHRLHPAAPISPQLLIRRARLALSAARPLDYANNADYNSSRKKKKEIPSFL
;
A
#
# COMPACT_ATOMS: atom_id res chain seq x y z
N MET A 1 -3.84 20.33 -15.20
CA MET A 1 -4.46 19.25 -14.41
C MET A 1 -3.46 18.83 -13.33
N ASN A 2 -3.79 18.94 -12.04
CA ASN A 2 -2.86 18.59 -10.95
C ASN A 2 -2.60 17.07 -10.95
N LYS A 3 -1.35 16.63 -10.82
CA LYS A 3 -0.95 15.20 -10.73
C LYS A 3 -1.76 14.46 -9.66
N GLN A 4 -2.11 15.12 -8.55
CA GLN A 4 -2.97 14.56 -7.50
C GLN A 4 -4.37 14.20 -8.01
N SER A 5 -5.00 15.09 -8.79
CA SER A 5 -6.37 14.87 -9.31
C SER A 5 -6.43 13.71 -10.30
N ALA A 6 -5.40 13.57 -11.14
CA ALA A 6 -5.26 12.47 -12.08
C ALA A 6 -5.00 11.13 -11.37
N ALA A 7 -4.07 11.12 -10.40
CA ALA A 7 -3.79 9.94 -9.57
C ALA A 7 -5.04 9.49 -8.79
N ALA A 8 -5.80 10.43 -8.23
CA ALA A 8 -7.04 10.13 -7.52
C ALA A 8 -8.11 9.51 -8.43
N ALA A 9 -8.21 9.97 -9.69
CA ALA A 9 -9.13 9.38 -10.66
C ALA A 9 -8.75 7.94 -11.01
N LEU A 10 -7.48 7.68 -11.29
CA LEU A 10 -6.98 6.34 -11.62
C LEU A 10 -7.09 5.38 -10.42
N LEU A 11 -6.84 5.86 -9.20
CA LEU A 11 -7.06 5.06 -7.98
C LEU A 11 -8.54 4.69 -7.80
N ARG A 12 -9.47 5.60 -8.08
CA ARG A 12 -10.91 5.28 -8.07
C ARG A 12 -11.29 4.25 -9.13
N ASP A 13 -10.61 4.26 -10.27
CA ASP A 13 -10.83 3.24 -11.30
C ASP A 13 -10.31 1.88 -10.86
N CYS A 14 -9.21 1.84 -10.09
CA CYS A 14 -8.70 0.61 -9.47
C CYS A 14 -9.66 0.08 -8.39
N GLU A 15 -10.18 0.94 -7.52
CA GLU A 15 -11.21 0.59 -6.53
C GLU A 15 -12.44 -0.05 -7.24
N ARG A 16 -12.96 0.60 -8.29
CA ARG A 16 -14.09 0.08 -9.08
C ARG A 16 -13.79 -1.25 -9.78
N ALA A 17 -12.58 -1.42 -10.31
CA ALA A 17 -12.16 -2.68 -10.92
C ALA A 17 -12.16 -3.83 -9.91
N LEU A 18 -11.71 -3.56 -8.69
CA LEU A 18 -11.68 -4.53 -7.59
C LEU A 18 -13.09 -4.90 -7.12
N ASP A 19 -13.98 -3.92 -6.98
CA ASP A 19 -15.39 -4.14 -6.64
C ASP A 19 -16.12 -4.98 -7.71
N ALA A 20 -15.77 -4.80 -8.99
CA ALA A 20 -16.31 -5.61 -10.09
C ALA A 20 -15.73 -7.03 -10.14
N LEU A 21 -14.50 -7.23 -9.63
CA LEU A 21 -13.84 -8.53 -9.57
C LEU A 21 -14.34 -9.38 -8.39
N LEU A 22 -14.64 -8.76 -7.25
CA LEU A 22 -15.00 -9.46 -6.01
C LEU A 22 -16.17 -10.47 -6.20
N PRO A 23 -17.26 -10.16 -6.93
CA PRO A 23 -18.32 -11.12 -7.21
C PRO A 23 -17.90 -12.22 -8.20
N LYS A 24 -17.09 -11.87 -9.23
CA LYS A 24 -16.62 -12.83 -10.24
C LYS A 24 -15.67 -13.87 -9.64
N ALA A 25 -14.78 -13.43 -8.75
CA ALA A 25 -13.87 -14.31 -8.03
C ALA A 25 -14.62 -15.31 -7.13
N LYS A 26 -15.74 -14.89 -6.52
CA LYS A 26 -16.61 -15.79 -5.74
C LYS A 26 -17.36 -16.81 -6.60
N ALA A 27 -17.60 -16.48 -7.86
CA ALA A 27 -18.27 -17.36 -8.83
C ALA A 27 -17.28 -18.25 -9.61
N GLU A 28 -15.99 -18.26 -9.22
CA GLU A 28 -14.90 -19.01 -9.89
C GLU A 28 -14.77 -18.70 -11.39
N ALA A 29 -15.29 -17.56 -11.83
CA ALA A 29 -15.15 -17.09 -13.19
C ALA A 29 -13.77 -16.48 -13.38
N GLY A 30 -12.90 -17.16 -14.13
CA GLY A 30 -11.56 -16.68 -14.47
C GLY A 30 -11.58 -15.38 -15.29
N PRO A 31 -10.43 -14.66 -15.34
CA PRO A 31 -10.29 -13.45 -16.15
C PRO A 31 -10.50 -13.76 -17.64
N GLY A 32 -11.09 -12.82 -18.38
CA GLY A 32 -11.24 -12.96 -19.83
C GLY A 32 -9.93 -12.75 -20.58
N GLN A 33 -9.89 -13.20 -21.84
CA GLN A 33 -8.70 -13.06 -22.70
C GLN A 33 -8.33 -11.59 -22.93
N ALA A 34 -9.32 -10.69 -22.96
CA ALA A 34 -9.11 -9.26 -23.14
C ALA A 34 -8.36 -8.64 -21.95
N GLU A 35 -8.77 -9.00 -20.72
CA GLU A 35 -8.13 -8.58 -19.48
C GLU A 35 -6.69 -9.09 -19.41
N GLN A 36 -6.44 -10.36 -19.78
CA GLN A 36 -5.10 -10.92 -19.82
C GLN A 36 -4.20 -10.21 -20.85
N ARG A 37 -4.75 -9.86 -22.02
CA ARG A 37 -4.01 -9.15 -23.08
C ARG A 37 -3.63 -7.75 -22.63
N GLU A 38 -4.56 -7.02 -22.00
CA GLU A 38 -4.31 -5.67 -21.51
C GLU A 38 -3.30 -5.67 -20.36
N PHE A 39 -3.33 -6.68 -19.47
CA PHE A 39 -2.30 -6.89 -18.46
C PHE A 39 -0.91 -7.01 -19.06
N ARG A 40 -0.73 -7.90 -20.05
CA ARG A 40 0.57 -8.08 -20.74
C ARG A 40 1.03 -6.82 -21.46
N ARG A 41 0.10 -6.09 -22.08
CA ARG A 41 0.39 -4.80 -22.73
C ARG A 41 0.90 -3.78 -21.72
N CYS A 42 0.21 -3.61 -20.59
CA CYS A 42 0.62 -2.67 -19.55
C CYS A 42 1.98 -3.07 -18.94
N GLN A 43 2.23 -4.37 -18.74
CA GLN A 43 3.52 -4.88 -18.28
C GLN A 43 4.67 -4.50 -19.22
N ALA A 44 4.45 -4.62 -20.55
CA ALA A 44 5.47 -4.31 -21.55
C ALA A 44 5.80 -2.81 -21.68
N LEU A 45 4.93 -1.93 -21.19
CA LEU A 45 5.16 -0.47 -21.18
C LEU A 45 6.08 -0.02 -20.03
N LEU A 46 6.29 -0.89 -19.03
CA LEU A 46 7.13 -0.57 -17.89
C LEU A 46 8.63 -0.73 -18.23
N PRO A 47 9.48 0.23 -17.83
CA PRO A 47 10.94 0.09 -17.88
C PRO A 47 11.42 -1.18 -17.16
N GLU A 48 12.54 -1.74 -17.61
CA GLU A 48 13.15 -2.94 -17.02
C GLU A 48 13.36 -2.78 -15.52
N GLU A 49 13.89 -1.64 -15.08
CA GLU A 49 14.19 -1.37 -13.68
C GLU A 49 12.94 -1.42 -12.79
N LEU A 50 11.81 -0.91 -13.28
CA LEU A 50 10.54 -0.99 -12.56
C LEU A 50 9.98 -2.41 -12.55
N ARG A 51 10.14 -3.17 -13.64
CA ARG A 51 9.74 -4.58 -13.69
C ARG A 51 10.53 -5.42 -12.70
N SER A 52 11.85 -5.26 -12.65
CA SER A 52 12.69 -5.94 -11.67
C SER A 52 12.27 -5.60 -10.24
N LEU A 53 12.10 -4.31 -9.91
CA LEU A 53 11.65 -3.89 -8.57
C LEU A 53 10.28 -4.48 -8.18
N LEU A 54 9.36 -4.61 -9.13
CA LEU A 54 8.04 -5.20 -8.88
C LEU A 54 8.12 -6.70 -8.64
N GLU A 55 8.97 -7.43 -9.36
CA GLU A 55 9.20 -8.86 -9.07
C GLU A 55 9.86 -9.06 -7.70
N GLU A 56 10.84 -8.23 -7.33
CA GLU A 56 11.46 -8.29 -6.00
C GLU A 56 10.47 -7.95 -4.87
N ALA A 57 9.59 -6.99 -5.12
CA ALA A 57 8.49 -6.67 -4.22
C ALA A 57 7.49 -7.83 -4.09
N LYS A 58 7.19 -8.53 -5.18
CA LYS A 58 6.30 -9.70 -5.21
C LYS A 58 6.90 -10.90 -4.48
N GLU A 59 8.22 -11.09 -4.60
CA GLU A 59 8.99 -12.08 -3.84
C GLU A 59 9.16 -11.71 -2.36
N MET A 60 8.66 -10.54 -1.94
CA MET A 60 8.77 -10.04 -0.57
C MET A 60 10.22 -9.98 -0.09
N LYS A 61 11.17 -9.64 -0.99
CA LYS A 61 12.60 -9.57 -0.66
C LYS A 61 12.91 -8.61 0.49
N TRP A 62 12.05 -7.63 0.73
CA TRP A 62 12.22 -6.64 1.79
C TRP A 62 10.87 -6.21 2.39
N PRO A 63 10.82 -5.91 3.70
CA PRO A 63 9.61 -5.42 4.36
C PRO A 63 9.26 -3.96 4.01
N PHE A 64 10.24 -3.20 3.48
CA PHE A 64 10.12 -1.81 3.04
C PHE A 64 10.84 -1.64 1.72
N VAL A 65 10.28 -0.86 0.80
CA VAL A 65 10.95 -0.60 -0.47
C VAL A 65 12.22 0.23 -0.21
N PRO A 66 13.41 -0.29 -0.56
CA PRO A 66 14.66 0.40 -0.30
C PRO A 66 14.88 1.55 -1.29
N GLU A 67 15.49 2.64 -0.83
CA GLU A 67 16.10 3.61 -1.75
C GLU A 67 17.44 3.07 -2.27
N ARG A 68 17.86 3.49 -3.48
CA ARG A 68 19.12 3.03 -4.10
C ARG A 68 20.36 3.31 -3.25
N TRP A 69 20.32 4.39 -2.47
CA TRP A 69 21.38 4.82 -1.57
C TRP A 69 21.28 4.23 -0.15
N GLN A 70 20.18 3.59 0.21
CA GLN A 70 19.86 3.29 1.62
C GLN A 70 20.86 2.34 2.30
N TYR A 71 21.53 1.48 1.53
CA TYR A 71 22.44 0.46 2.07
C TYR A 71 23.83 0.45 1.40
N LYS A 72 24.17 1.46 0.59
CA LYS A 72 25.47 1.57 -0.08
C LYS A 72 26.39 2.52 0.69
N GLN A 73 27.64 2.09 0.93
CA GLN A 73 28.67 2.92 1.56
C GLN A 73 29.34 3.88 0.55
N ASP A 74 29.61 3.42 -0.66
CA ASP A 74 30.16 4.24 -1.75
C ASP A 74 29.06 4.60 -2.74
N LEU A 75 28.57 5.84 -2.68
CA LEU A 75 27.51 6.34 -3.54
C LEU A 75 28.06 6.90 -4.85
N GLY A 76 27.75 6.24 -5.97
CA GLY A 76 27.97 6.81 -7.29
C GLY A 76 26.95 7.90 -7.65
N PRO A 77 27.19 8.70 -8.71
CA PRO A 77 26.21 9.67 -9.21
C PRO A 77 24.88 9.02 -9.63
N GLU A 78 24.93 7.78 -10.14
CA GLU A 78 23.75 6.99 -10.53
C GLU A 78 22.90 6.56 -9.32
N ASP A 79 23.51 6.39 -8.15
CA ASP A 79 22.85 5.95 -6.91
C ASP A 79 22.05 7.08 -6.23
N LYS A 80 22.22 8.32 -6.70
CA LYS A 80 21.44 9.48 -6.27
C LYS A 80 20.08 9.60 -6.96
N THR A 81 19.80 8.75 -7.95
CA THR A 81 18.49 8.71 -8.59
C THR A 81 17.44 8.26 -7.57
N ASN A 82 16.50 9.16 -7.26
CA ASN A 82 15.48 8.92 -6.25
C ASN A 82 14.39 8.01 -6.84
N LEU A 83 14.05 6.93 -6.14
CA LEU A 83 12.94 6.04 -6.53
C LEU A 83 11.63 6.84 -6.71
N GLN A 84 11.47 7.91 -5.93
CA GLN A 84 10.38 8.87 -6.05
C GLN A 84 10.25 9.46 -7.46
N ASP A 85 11.35 9.87 -8.09
CA ASP A 85 11.31 10.55 -9.39
C ASP A 85 10.91 9.58 -10.51
N MET A 86 11.43 8.35 -10.42
CA MET A 86 11.05 7.25 -11.30
C MET A 86 9.56 6.92 -11.17
N ILE A 87 9.06 6.78 -9.94
CA ILE A 87 7.63 6.52 -9.67
C ILE A 87 6.77 7.72 -10.11
N SER A 88 7.18 8.95 -9.82
CA SER A 88 6.45 10.18 -10.16
C SER A 88 6.22 10.33 -11.66
N THR A 89 7.25 10.00 -12.45
CA THR A 89 7.22 10.09 -13.91
C THR A 89 6.34 9.00 -14.52
N ARG A 90 6.26 7.84 -13.89
CA ARG A 90 5.54 6.65 -14.39
C ARG A 90 4.26 6.33 -13.62
N LEU A 91 3.80 7.23 -12.77
CA LEU A 91 2.63 7.00 -11.92
C LEU A 91 1.38 6.62 -12.72
N PRO A 92 1.04 7.27 -13.85
CA PRO A 92 -0.12 6.86 -14.65
C PRO A 92 0.03 5.43 -15.20
N ASP A 93 1.22 5.08 -15.69
CA ASP A 93 1.52 3.75 -16.24
C ASP A 93 1.43 2.68 -15.14
N LEU A 94 1.97 2.97 -13.94
CA LEU A 94 1.89 2.07 -12.77
C LEU A 94 0.45 1.87 -12.27
N LEU A 95 -0.38 2.92 -12.27
CA LEU A 95 -1.78 2.81 -11.88
C LEU A 95 -2.63 2.09 -12.95
N ALA A 96 -2.32 2.30 -14.23
CA ALA A 96 -2.93 1.51 -15.32
C ALA A 96 -2.55 0.03 -15.20
N TYR A 97 -1.28 -0.25 -14.90
CA TYR A 97 -0.80 -1.61 -14.67
C TYR A 97 -1.44 -2.26 -13.44
N LEU A 98 -1.63 -1.50 -12.35
CA LEU A 98 -2.36 -1.96 -11.16
C LEU A 98 -3.78 -2.37 -11.53
N LYS A 99 -4.51 -1.51 -12.24
CA LYS A 99 -5.88 -1.82 -12.70
C LYS A 99 -5.91 -3.06 -13.58
N ALA A 100 -5.01 -3.17 -14.54
CA ALA A 100 -4.94 -4.34 -15.44
C ALA A 100 -4.61 -5.62 -14.66
N SER A 101 -3.71 -5.55 -13.67
CA SER A 101 -3.39 -6.68 -12.78
C SER A 101 -4.59 -7.13 -11.96
N ILE A 102 -5.36 -6.19 -11.41
CA ILE A 102 -6.62 -6.49 -10.70
C ILE A 102 -7.58 -7.22 -11.64
N LEU A 103 -7.86 -6.67 -12.82
CA LEU A 103 -8.83 -7.24 -13.76
C LEU A 103 -8.40 -8.61 -14.30
N ALA A 104 -7.09 -8.84 -14.44
CA ALA A 104 -6.53 -10.12 -14.83
C ALA A 104 -6.43 -11.12 -13.66
N GLY A 105 -6.82 -10.76 -12.44
CA GLY A 105 -6.73 -11.63 -11.26
C GLY A 105 -5.31 -11.85 -10.73
N GLU A 106 -4.32 -11.09 -11.22
CA GLU A 106 -2.91 -11.16 -10.84
C GLU A 106 -2.68 -10.46 -9.48
N CYS A 107 -3.24 -11.03 -8.41
CA CYS A 107 -3.29 -10.42 -7.08
C CYS A 107 -1.90 -10.17 -6.47
N GLY A 108 -0.94 -11.09 -6.69
CA GLY A 108 0.43 -10.92 -6.22
C GLY A 108 1.13 -9.71 -6.89
N THR A 109 0.94 -9.55 -8.20
CA THR A 109 1.46 -8.41 -8.94
C THR A 109 0.77 -7.11 -8.52
N ALA A 110 -0.56 -7.12 -8.36
CA ALA A 110 -1.30 -5.97 -7.86
C ALA A 110 -0.82 -5.53 -6.46
N ALA A 111 -0.58 -6.49 -5.56
CA ALA A 111 -0.04 -6.23 -4.23
C ALA A 111 1.38 -5.63 -4.28
N ALA A 112 2.25 -6.12 -5.16
CA ALA A 112 3.59 -5.56 -5.37
C ALA A 112 3.55 -4.12 -5.86
N VAL A 113 2.65 -3.79 -6.81
CA VAL A 113 2.47 -2.41 -7.28
C VAL A 113 1.95 -1.52 -6.15
N VAL A 114 0.97 -1.99 -5.36
CA VAL A 114 0.46 -1.25 -4.20
C VAL A 114 1.56 -0.99 -3.17
N PHE A 115 2.41 -1.98 -2.90
CA PHE A 115 3.55 -1.84 -2.00
C PHE A 115 4.56 -0.79 -2.53
N LEU A 116 4.88 -0.83 -3.82
CA LEU A 116 5.79 0.13 -4.45
C LEU A 116 5.25 1.57 -4.40
N LEU A 117 3.95 1.75 -4.63
CA LEU A 117 3.32 3.07 -4.67
C LEU A 117 3.05 3.68 -3.29
N ASP A 118 3.10 2.92 -2.19
CA ASP A 118 2.70 3.39 -0.86
C ASP A 118 3.45 4.64 -0.39
N ARG A 119 4.78 4.64 -0.49
CA ARG A 119 5.59 5.78 -0.03
C ARG A 119 5.27 7.04 -0.84
N PHE A 120 5.15 6.90 -2.17
CA PHE A 120 4.83 8.00 -3.06
C PHE A 120 3.42 8.56 -2.81
N LEU A 121 2.42 7.69 -2.71
CA LEU A 121 1.02 8.10 -2.53
C LEU A 121 0.76 8.70 -1.15
N TYR A 122 1.60 8.41 -0.15
CA TYR A 122 1.56 9.10 1.13
C TYR A 122 1.96 10.56 1.03
N TRP A 123 3.03 10.86 0.29
CA TRP A 123 3.50 12.25 0.14
C TRP A 123 2.49 13.14 -0.56
N ILE A 124 1.62 12.58 -1.39
CA ILE A 124 0.60 13.33 -2.12
C ILE A 124 -0.82 13.24 -1.51
N ASP A 125 -0.94 12.72 -0.29
CA ASP A 125 -2.20 12.55 0.46
C ASP A 125 -3.24 11.64 -0.24
N ALA A 126 -2.76 10.53 -0.83
CA ALA A 126 -3.59 9.55 -1.53
C ALA A 126 -3.57 8.15 -0.88
N SER A 127 -2.87 7.97 0.25
CA SER A 127 -2.74 6.67 0.93
C SER A 127 -4.06 6.02 1.34
N GLY A 128 -5.09 6.80 1.70
CA GLY A 128 -6.37 6.24 2.13
C GLY A 128 -7.06 5.39 1.04
N ARG A 129 -6.99 5.81 -0.22
CA ARG A 129 -7.49 5.04 -1.37
C ARG A 129 -6.66 3.79 -1.61
N LEU A 130 -5.33 3.94 -1.55
CA LEU A 130 -4.42 2.83 -1.74
C LEU A 130 -4.64 1.71 -0.71
N LEU A 131 -4.85 2.07 0.55
CA LEU A 131 -5.13 1.10 1.61
C LEU A 131 -6.44 0.33 1.38
N ARG A 132 -7.48 0.98 0.86
CA ARG A 132 -8.74 0.27 0.51
C ARG A 132 -8.53 -0.73 -0.62
N ILE A 133 -7.70 -0.39 -1.61
CA ILE A 133 -7.31 -1.35 -2.67
C ILE A 133 -6.55 -2.53 -2.05
N ALA A 134 -5.58 -2.26 -1.17
CA ALA A 134 -4.82 -3.31 -0.48
C ALA A 134 -5.73 -4.24 0.33
N GLU A 135 -6.70 -3.69 1.07
CA GLU A 135 -7.68 -4.45 1.85
C GLU A 135 -8.60 -5.28 0.96
N GLY A 136 -9.08 -4.72 -0.16
CA GLY A 136 -9.93 -5.45 -1.09
C GLY A 136 -9.18 -6.60 -1.79
N LEU A 137 -7.91 -6.39 -2.16
CA LEU A 137 -7.05 -7.44 -2.70
C LEU A 137 -6.85 -8.59 -1.71
N HIS A 138 -6.64 -8.27 -0.44
CA HIS A 138 -6.49 -9.26 0.62
C HIS A 138 -7.76 -10.07 0.90
N ARG A 139 -8.93 -9.50 0.61
CA ARG A 139 -10.25 -10.17 0.76
C ARG A 139 -10.60 -11.09 -0.41
N LEU A 140 -9.85 -11.07 -1.51
CA LEU A 140 -10.10 -11.98 -2.62
C LEU A 140 -9.85 -13.42 -2.20
N PRO A 141 -10.67 -14.39 -2.67
CA PRO A 141 -10.46 -15.79 -2.37
C PRO A 141 -9.07 -16.24 -2.85
N PRO A 142 -8.39 -17.11 -2.11
CA PRO A 142 -7.10 -17.65 -2.54
C PRO A 142 -7.28 -18.43 -3.86
N PRO A 143 -6.23 -18.48 -4.72
CA PRO A 143 -6.29 -19.28 -5.93
C PRO A 143 -6.56 -20.76 -5.59
N PRO A 144 -7.25 -21.52 -6.47
CA PRO A 144 -7.52 -22.93 -6.24
C PRO A 144 -6.19 -23.68 -6.01
N PRO A 145 -6.15 -24.63 -5.05
CA PRO A 145 -4.93 -25.34 -4.75
C PRO A 145 -4.45 -26.15 -5.97
N PRO A 146 -3.14 -26.25 -6.21
CA PRO A 146 -2.62 -27.15 -7.24
C PRO A 146 -3.03 -28.61 -6.91
N PRO A 147 -3.24 -29.47 -7.93
CA PRO A 147 -3.81 -30.81 -7.75
C PRO A 147 -2.97 -31.75 -6.88
N GLN A 148 -1.72 -31.41 -6.53
CA GLN A 148 -0.81 -32.23 -5.73
C GLN A 148 0.08 -31.33 -4.87
N GLY A 149 -0.36 -30.95 -3.66
CA GLY A 149 0.49 -30.20 -2.75
C GLY A 149 -0.20 -29.63 -1.51
N LEU A 150 0.54 -29.66 -0.40
CA LEU A 150 0.18 -29.15 0.92
C LEU A 150 -0.61 -27.82 0.85
N HIS A 151 -1.74 -27.74 1.56
CA HIS A 151 -2.57 -26.54 1.66
C HIS A 151 -1.73 -25.35 2.17
N ARG A 152 -1.36 -24.42 1.28
CA ARG A 152 -0.98 -23.06 1.72
C ARG A 152 -2.27 -22.30 1.93
N LEU A 153 -2.65 -22.10 3.19
CA LEU A 153 -3.62 -21.08 3.63
C LEU A 153 -3.03 -19.67 3.45
N HIS A 154 -2.44 -19.40 2.28
CA HIS A 154 -1.85 -18.12 1.99
C HIS A 154 -2.92 -17.22 1.37
N PRO A 155 -3.11 -15.99 1.87
CA PRO A 155 -4.01 -15.04 1.24
C PRO A 155 -3.59 -14.81 -0.22
N ALA A 156 -4.55 -14.54 -1.10
CA ALA A 156 -4.31 -14.26 -2.52
C ALA A 156 -3.30 -13.12 -2.74
N ALA A 157 -3.29 -12.14 -1.82
CA ALA A 157 -2.37 -11.02 -1.81
C ALA A 157 -1.74 -10.85 -0.41
N PRO A 158 -0.40 -10.97 -0.28
CA PRO A 158 0.28 -10.58 0.94
C PRO A 158 0.20 -9.06 1.15
N ILE A 159 0.01 -8.62 2.40
CA ILE A 159 0.09 -7.21 2.78
C ILE A 159 1.48 -6.95 3.36
N SER A 160 2.21 -5.99 2.79
CA SER A 160 3.55 -5.65 3.28
C SER A 160 3.50 -4.95 4.66
N PRO A 161 4.54 -5.15 5.51
CA PRO A 161 4.65 -4.42 6.77
C PRO A 161 4.59 -2.90 6.62
N GLN A 162 5.13 -2.37 5.51
CA GLN A 162 5.05 -0.95 5.16
C GLN A 162 3.61 -0.43 5.10
N LEU A 163 2.68 -1.17 4.49
CA LEU A 163 1.27 -0.80 4.38
C LEU A 163 0.54 -0.87 5.73
N LEU A 164 0.90 -1.83 6.60
CA LEU A 164 0.36 -1.90 7.96
C LEU A 164 0.77 -0.68 8.79
N ILE A 165 2.03 -0.28 8.68
CA ILE A 165 2.54 0.95 9.32
C ILE A 165 1.86 2.19 8.73
N ARG A 166 1.61 2.22 7.41
CA ARG A 166 0.87 3.31 6.78
C ARG A 166 -0.52 3.47 7.39
N ARG A 167 -1.25 2.37 7.53
CA ARG A 167 -2.58 2.36 8.16
C ARG A 167 -2.53 2.94 9.57
N ALA A 168 -1.54 2.52 10.38
CA ALA A 168 -1.34 3.05 11.73
C ALA A 168 -1.05 4.56 11.72
N ARG A 169 -0.20 5.04 10.81
CA ARG A 169 0.09 6.48 10.65
C ARG A 169 -1.16 7.29 10.33
N LEU A 170 -1.98 6.84 9.38
CA LEU A 170 -3.23 7.53 9.05
C LEU A 170 -4.22 7.53 10.21
N ALA A 171 -4.33 6.43 10.97
CA ALA A 171 -5.17 6.37 12.16
C ALA A 171 -4.71 7.37 13.23
N LEU A 172 -3.40 7.48 13.46
CA LEU A 172 -2.81 8.46 14.38
C LEU A 172 -3.00 9.91 13.90
N SER A 173 -2.89 10.17 12.59
CA SER A 173 -3.12 11.51 12.04
C SER A 173 -4.59 11.93 12.05
N ALA A 174 -5.52 10.96 11.97
CA ALA A 174 -6.96 11.21 12.07
C ALA A 174 -7.43 11.35 13.53
N ALA A 175 -6.76 10.67 14.47
CA ALA A 175 -6.92 10.95 15.87
C ALA A 175 -6.42 12.38 16.12
N ARG A 176 -7.30 13.27 16.58
CA ARG A 176 -6.88 14.58 17.11
C ARG A 176 -5.74 14.36 18.10
N PRO A 177 -4.73 15.25 18.17
CA PRO A 177 -3.79 15.23 19.27
C PRO A 177 -4.62 15.13 20.54
N LEU A 178 -4.37 14.13 21.39
CA LEU A 178 -4.93 14.13 22.73
C LEU A 178 -4.50 15.47 23.33
N ASP A 179 -5.45 16.38 23.50
CA ASP A 179 -5.22 17.70 24.06
C ASP A 179 -4.56 17.50 25.43
N TYR A 180 -3.25 17.70 25.46
CA TYR A 180 -2.49 17.82 26.71
C TYR A 180 -2.96 19.04 27.54
N ALA A 181 -3.93 19.81 27.05
CA ALA A 181 -4.55 20.94 27.74
C ALA A 181 -5.40 20.55 28.97
N ASN A 182 -5.83 19.28 29.12
CA ASN A 182 -6.63 18.86 30.28
C ASN A 182 -5.83 18.28 31.46
N ASN A 183 -4.49 18.27 31.40
CA ASN A 183 -3.65 17.79 32.52
C ASN A 183 -3.32 18.86 33.58
N ALA A 184 -3.77 20.10 33.40
CA ALA A 184 -3.62 21.14 34.44
C ALA A 184 -4.55 20.91 35.65
N ASP A 185 -5.74 20.33 35.45
CA ASP A 185 -6.70 20.08 36.54
C ASP A 185 -6.38 18.83 37.36
N TYR A 186 -5.63 17.88 36.81
CA TYR A 186 -5.24 16.67 37.55
C TYR A 186 -4.19 16.97 38.64
N ASN A 187 -3.34 17.98 38.45
CA ASN A 187 -2.36 18.42 39.45
C ASN A 187 -2.90 19.44 40.46
N SER A 188 -3.99 20.16 40.14
CA SER A 188 -4.67 21.04 41.11
C SER A 188 -5.37 20.24 42.22
N SER A 189 -5.93 19.08 41.88
CA SER A 189 -6.62 18.21 42.84
C SER A 189 -5.69 17.47 43.82
N ARG A 190 -4.38 17.39 43.53
CA ARG A 190 -3.38 16.80 44.43
C ARG A 190 -2.76 17.78 45.43
N LYS A 191 -2.85 19.10 45.20
CA LYS A 191 -2.30 20.11 46.11
C LYS A 191 -3.22 20.47 47.28
N LYS A 192 -4.50 20.04 47.28
CA LYS A 192 -5.45 20.29 48.39
C LYS A 192 -5.59 19.14 49.41
N LYS A 193 -4.73 18.11 49.39
CA LYS A 193 -4.76 16.98 50.35
C LYS A 193 -3.47 16.78 51.14
N LYS A 194 -2.77 17.87 51.46
CA LYS A 194 -1.66 17.87 52.43
C LYS A 194 -1.83 19.02 53.44
N GLU A 195 -2.95 19.04 54.14
CA GLU A 195 -3.02 19.66 55.46
C GLU A 195 -3.10 18.53 56.48
N ILE A 196 -1.99 18.33 57.18
CA ILE A 196 -1.87 17.44 58.32
C ILE A 196 -2.45 18.22 59.52
N PRO A 197 -3.44 17.70 60.27
CA PRO A 197 -3.85 18.37 61.50
C PRO A 197 -2.74 18.20 62.53
N SER A 198 -2.16 19.31 63.00
CA SER A 198 -1.32 19.30 64.20
C SER A 198 -2.24 19.13 65.41
N PHE A 199 -2.12 17.98 66.09
CA PHE A 199 -2.63 17.83 67.44
C PHE A 199 -1.67 18.53 68.41
N LEU A 200 -2.12 19.64 68.98
CA LEU A 200 -1.74 20.13 70.31
C LEU A 200 -3.02 20.53 71.03
#